data_AF-A0A7X1KB34-F1
#
_entry.id   AF-A0A7X1KB34-F1
#
_cell.length_a   1.000
_cell.length_b   1.000
_cell.length_c   1.000
_cell.angle_alpha   90.00
_cell.angle_beta   90.00
_cell.angle_gamma   90.00
#
_symmetry.space_group_name_H-M   'P 1'
#
loop_
_entity.id
_entity.type
_entity.pdbx_description
1 polymer ?
#
loop_
_entity_poly.entity_id
_entity_poly.type
_entity_poly.pdbx_seq_one_letter_code
_entity_poly.pdbx_strand_id
1 'polypeptide(L)'
;MSHVPHDLHDTFPADAALLHQLKLDNAHFQRIATRYHEVNREIHRIESDIAPASDDHLETLKKDRLAMLDEVAQILAKAKAST
;
A
#
# COMPACT_ATOMS: atom_id res chain seq x y z
N MET A 1 -14.80 -6.80 6.53
CA MET A 1 -13.57 -6.73 5.72
C MET A 1 -13.85 -5.80 4.55
N SER A 2 -13.58 -4.49 4.68
CA SER A 2 -13.76 -3.56 3.56
C SER A 2 -12.67 -3.85 2.54
N HIS A 3 -13.03 -4.48 1.43
CA HIS A 3 -12.14 -4.66 0.29
C HIS A 3 -11.97 -3.28 -0.35
N VAL A 4 -10.89 -2.58 0.01
CA VAL A 4 -10.53 -1.31 -0.62
C VAL A 4 -9.83 -1.68 -1.94
N PRO A 5 -10.26 -1.16 -3.10
CA PRO A 5 -9.61 -1.44 -4.39
C PRO A 5 -8.14 -1.01 -4.37
N HIS A 6 -7.25 -1.71 -5.08
CA HIS A 6 -5.78 -1.55 -5.00
C HIS A 6 -5.22 -1.97 -3.64
N ASP A 7 -5.44 -3.21 -3.22
CA ASP A 7 -4.69 -3.74 -2.07
C ASP A 7 -3.26 -4.11 -2.48
N LEU A 8 -2.36 -4.28 -1.51
CA LEU A 8 -1.00 -4.76 -1.79
C LEU A 8 -1.02 -6.15 -2.42
N HIS A 9 -1.99 -6.99 -2.04
CA HIS A 9 -2.19 -8.32 -2.62
C HIS A 9 -2.62 -8.28 -4.09
N ASP A 10 -3.40 -7.27 -4.50
CA ASP A 10 -3.77 -7.08 -5.90
C ASP A 10 -2.58 -6.59 -6.73
N THR A 11 -1.70 -5.80 -6.12
CA THR A 11 -0.53 -5.20 -6.79
C THR A 11 0.61 -6.20 -6.93
N PHE A 12 0.79 -7.09 -5.95
CA PHE A 12 1.83 -8.12 -5.94
C PHE A 12 1.25 -9.54 -5.78
N PRO A 13 0.44 -10.01 -6.75
CA PRO A 13 -0.26 -11.29 -6.62
C PRO A 13 0.70 -12.48 -6.59
N ALA A 14 1.84 -12.38 -7.29
CA ALA A 14 2.89 -13.40 -7.28
C ALA A 14 3.57 -13.57 -5.90
N ASP A 15 3.48 -12.54 -5.05
CA ASP A 15 4.16 -12.47 -3.76
C ASP A 15 3.19 -12.54 -2.58
N ALA A 16 1.92 -12.91 -2.80
CA ALA A 16 0.89 -12.91 -1.78
C ALA A 16 1.28 -13.73 -0.52
N ALA A 17 1.93 -14.87 -0.69
CA ALA A 17 2.42 -15.68 0.43
C ALA A 17 3.52 -14.97 1.23
N LEU A 18 4.45 -14.30 0.54
CA LEU A 18 5.54 -13.56 1.16
C LEU A 18 5.04 -12.28 1.84
N LEU A 19 4.08 -11.58 1.23
CA LEU A 19 3.37 -10.45 1.84
C LEU A 19 2.70 -10.88 3.15
N HIS A 20 2.05 -12.04 3.17
CA HIS A 20 1.43 -12.57 4.38
C HIS A 20 2.47 -12.84 5.48
N GLN A 21 3.60 -13.47 5.15
CA GLN A 21 4.70 -13.66 6.10
C GLN A 21 5.27 -12.34 6.60
N LEU A 22 5.57 -11.39 5.71
CA LEU A 22 6.06 -10.06 6.07
C LEU A 22 5.06 -9.31 6.97
N LYS A 23 3.76 -9.53 6.78
CA LYS A 23 2.73 -8.95 7.65
C LYS A 23 2.78 -9.49 9.08
N LEU A 24 3.29 -10.70 9.29
CA LEU A 24 3.44 -11.31 10.61
C LEU A 24 4.80 -10.98 11.24
N ASP A 25 5.87 -11.09 10.44
CA ASP A 25 7.24 -11.11 10.94
C ASP A 25 8.01 -9.78 10.75
N ASN A 26 7.51 -8.85 9.92
CA ASN A 26 8.21 -7.61 9.58
C ASN A 26 7.43 -6.36 10.06
N ALA A 27 7.83 -5.82 11.20
CA ALA A 27 7.23 -4.62 11.80
C ALA A 27 7.31 -3.37 10.90
N HIS A 28 8.30 -3.28 10.02
CA HIS A 28 8.40 -2.18 9.07
C HIS A 28 7.35 -2.32 7.95
N PHE A 29 7.21 -3.52 7.38
CA PHE A 29 6.15 -3.82 6.43
C PHE A 29 4.76 -3.60 7.02
N GLN A 30 4.51 -3.97 8.28
CA GLN A 30 3.23 -3.71 8.96
C GLN A 30 2.86 -2.22 8.99
N ARG A 31 3.84 -1.34 9.24
CA ARG A 31 3.62 0.12 9.23
C ARG A 31 3.30 0.62 7.82
N ILE A 32 4.04 0.16 6.81
CA ILE A 32 3.81 0.54 5.42
C ILE A 32 2.44 0.06 4.95
N ALA A 33 2.08 -1.20 5.22
CA ALA A 33 0.78 -1.75 4.86
C ALA A 33 -0.37 -0.96 5.51
N THR A 34 -0.24 -0.61 6.80
CA THR A 34 -1.24 0.21 7.50
C THR A 34 -1.38 1.59 6.85
N ARG A 35 -0.26 2.30 6.64
CA ARG A 35 -0.26 3.63 6.02
C ARG A 35 -0.77 3.60 4.58
N TYR A 36 -0.43 2.55 3.83
CA TYR A 36 -0.91 2.34 2.47
C TYR A 36 -2.43 2.19 2.44
N HIS A 37 -3.02 1.39 3.34
CA HIS A 37 -4.47 1.27 3.44
C HIS A 37 -5.13 2.61 3.80
N GLU A 38 -4.53 3.42 4.68
CA GLU A 38 -5.04 4.74 5.06
C GLU A 38 -5.03 5.71 3.87
N VAL A 39 -3.88 5.85 3.19
CA VAL A 39 -3.72 6.71 2.01
C VAL A 39 -4.68 6.28 0.90
N ASN A 40 -4.76 4.98 0.63
CA ASN A 40 -5.62 4.48 -0.43
C ASN A 40 -7.10 4.76 -0.10
N ARG A 41 -7.51 4.59 1.16
CA ARG A 41 -8.85 4.94 1.62
C ARG A 41 -9.14 6.44 1.51
N GLU A 42 -8.15 7.29 1.75
CA GLU A 42 -8.27 8.73 1.59
C GLU A 42 -8.44 9.12 0.11
N ILE A 43 -7.62 8.55 -0.78
CA ILE A 43 -7.76 8.69 -2.24
C ILE A 43 -9.17 8.29 -2.68
N HIS A 44 -9.64 7.10 -2.28
CA HIS A 44 -10.99 6.62 -2.63
C HIS A 44 -12.10 7.56 -2.15
N ARG A 45 -11.94 8.18 -0.98
CA ARG A 45 -12.92 9.17 -0.46
C ARG A 45 -12.93 10.45 -1.27
N ILE A 46 -11.75 10.94 -1.68
CA ILE A 46 -11.61 12.14 -2.50
C ILE A 46 -12.18 11.87 -3.90
N GLU A 47 -11.81 10.74 -4.52
CA GLU A 47 -12.30 10.35 -5.86
C GLU A 47 -13.81 10.09 -5.88
N SER A 48 -14.39 9.67 -4.76
CA SER A 48 -15.84 9.48 -4.61
C SER A 48 -16.60 10.77 -4.28
N ASP A 49 -15.95 11.95 -4.31
CA ASP A 49 -16.50 13.26 -3.93
C ASP A 49 -17.04 13.31 -2.48
N ILE A 50 -16.62 12.36 -1.63
CA ILE A 50 -17.06 12.27 -0.23
C ILE A 50 -16.34 13.32 0.63
N ALA A 51 -15.14 13.76 0.21
CA ALA A 51 -14.36 14.77 0.89
C ALA A 51 -13.86 15.83 -0.11
N PRO A 52 -14.08 17.13 0.12
CA PRO A 52 -13.49 18.16 -0.70
C PRO A 52 -11.97 18.18 -0.46
N ALA A 53 -11.19 17.79 -1.47
CA ALA A 53 -9.75 17.95 -1.47
C ALA A 53 -9.31 18.66 -2.75
N SER A 54 -8.25 19.46 -2.63
CA SER A 54 -7.60 20.05 -3.80
C SER A 54 -6.95 18.97 -4.66
N ASP A 55 -6.91 19.20 -5.97
CA ASP A 55 -6.26 18.30 -6.93
C ASP A 55 -4.78 18.02 -6.55
N ASP A 56 -4.06 19.05 -6.06
CA ASP A 56 -2.71 18.93 -5.50
C ASP A 56 -2.59 17.94 -4.33
N HIS A 57 -3.60 17.87 -3.46
CA HIS A 57 -3.60 16.95 -2.32
C HIS A 57 -3.77 15.51 -2.79
N LEU A 58 -4.71 15.30 -3.73
CA LEU A 58 -4.92 13.99 -4.36
C LEU A 58 -3.65 13.50 -5.07
N GLU A 59 -2.99 14.37 -5.83
CA GLU A 59 -1.72 14.04 -6.50
C GLU A 59 -0.60 13.73 -5.52
N THR A 60 -0.56 14.42 -4.37
CA THR A 60 0.39 14.11 -3.29
C THR A 60 0.13 12.72 -2.71
N LEU A 61 -1.13 12.38 -2.41
CA LEU A 61 -1.50 11.05 -1.92
C LEU A 61 -1.17 9.94 -2.93
N LYS A 62 -1.38 10.17 -4.23
CA LYS A 62 -1.00 9.21 -5.28
C LYS A 62 0.51 8.99 -5.34
N LYS A 63 1.32 10.04 -5.17
CA LYS A 63 2.79 9.94 -5.08
C LYS A 63 3.22 9.17 -3.83
N ASP A 64 2.61 9.45 -2.68
CA ASP A 64 2.84 8.72 -1.44
C ASP A 64 2.50 7.23 -1.61
N ARG A 65 1.37 6.92 -2.26
CA ARG A 65 0.97 5.55 -2.60
C ARG A 65 2.03 4.86 -3.45
N LEU A 66 2.56 5.53 -4.47
CA LEU A 66 3.61 4.99 -5.33
C LEU A 66 4.90 4.71 -4.55
N ALA A 67 5.35 5.65 -3.73
CA ALA A 67 6.55 5.49 -2.91
C ALA A 67 6.44 4.29 -1.94
N MET A 68 5.25 4.07 -1.36
CA MET A 68 5.00 2.89 -0.52
C MET A 68 5.05 1.59 -1.31
N LEU A 69 4.56 1.57 -2.56
CA LEU A 69 4.68 0.38 -3.43
C LEU A 69 6.14 0.08 -3.76
N ASP A 70 6.94 1.11 -4.05
CA ASP A 70 8.38 0.94 -4.27
C ASP A 70 9.08 0.38 -3.03
N GLU A 71 8.74 0.88 -1.84
CA GLU A 71 9.30 0.39 -0.57
C GLU A 71 8.90 -1.07 -0.32
N VAL A 72 7.64 -1.44 -0.55
CA VAL A 72 7.18 -2.83 -0.47
C VAL A 72 7.92 -3.72 -1.46
N ALA A 73 8.11 -3.27 -2.71
CA ALA A 73 8.86 -4.01 -3.72
C ALA A 73 10.32 -4.25 -3.28
N GLN A 74 10.97 -3.26 -2.65
CA GLN A 74 12.30 -3.42 -2.09
C GLN A 74 12.34 -4.43 -0.94
N ILE A 75 11.35 -4.42 -0.04
CA ILE A 75 11.25 -5.39 1.06
C ILE A 75 11.07 -6.80 0.49
N LEU A 76 10.18 -6.97 -0.48
CA LEU A 76 9.94 -8.25 -1.17
C LEU A 76 11.22 -8.76 -1.85
N ALA A 77 11.94 -7.90 -2.57
CA ALA A 77 13.19 -8.26 -3.22
C ALA A 77 14.25 -8.70 -2.20
N LYS A 78 14.39 -7.99 -1.08
CA LYS A 78 15.32 -8.36 0.01
C LYS A 78 14.95 -9.68 0.67
N ALA A 79 13.66 -9.91 0.91
CA ALA A 79 13.18 -11.14 1.53
C ALA A 79 13.41 -12.35 0.60
N LYS A 80 13.19 -12.20 -0.71
CA LYS A 80 13.50 -13.22 -1.73
C LYS A 80 14.99 -13.52 -1.83
N ALA A 81 15.84 -12.50 -1.78
CA ALA A 81 17.29 -12.67 -1.84
C ALA A 81 17.89 -13.32 -0.59
N SER A 82 17.13 -13.36 0.51
CA SER A 82 17.55 -13.97 1.78
C SER A 82 17.05 -15.41 1.95
N THR A 83 16.38 -15.97 0.93
CA THR A 83 15.90 -17.36 0.86
C THR A 83 16.70 -18.14 -0.17
#